data_AF-A0A7C9TVF3-F1
#
_entry.id   AF-A0A7C9TVF3-F1
#
_cell.length_a   1.000
_cell.length_b   1.000
_cell.length_c   1.000
_cell.angle_alpha   90.00
_cell.angle_beta   90.00
_cell.angle_gamma   90.00
#
_symmetry.space_group_name_H-M   'P 1'
#
loop_
_entity.id
_entity.type
_entity.pdbx_description
1 polymer ?
#
loop_
_entity_poly.entity_id
_entity_poly.type
_entity_poly.pdbx_seq_one_letter_code
_entity_poly.pdbx_strand_id
1 'polypeptide(L)'
;MIIARKTEIEPLVLENILAVELHPVSFKKAWGLTNEKAAEYLHLSEQAVVAYGLKPTSSKYRNPSPAVKGLAAATSFILLSDGRKPVKPELLKDLLEFLN
;
A
#
# COMPACT_ATOMS: atom_id res chain seq x y z
N MET A 1 23.24 24.13 -13.75
CA MET A 1 23.08 22.74 -13.27
C MET A 1 22.18 22.80 -12.04
N ILE A 2 20.89 22.47 -12.19
CA ILE A 2 19.97 22.39 -11.04
C ILE A 2 19.26 21.05 -11.15
N ILE A 3 19.72 20.11 -10.33
CA ILE A 3 19.11 18.80 -10.12
C ILE A 3 18.27 18.93 -8.86
N ALA A 4 16.95 18.81 -9.00
CA ALA A 4 16.05 18.17 -8.05
C ALA A 4 14.61 18.36 -8.55
N ARG A 5 14.12 17.45 -9.38
CA ARG A 5 12.67 17.26 -9.54
C ARG A 5 12.17 16.64 -8.24
N LYS A 6 11.86 17.48 -7.25
CA LYS A 6 11.08 17.10 -6.08
C LYS A 6 9.69 16.81 -6.63
N THR A 7 9.35 15.52 -6.76
CA THR A 7 8.00 15.09 -7.11
C THR A 7 7.05 15.67 -6.06
N GLU A 8 6.35 16.73 -6.42
CA GLU A 8 5.26 17.31 -5.63
C GLU A 8 4.13 16.28 -5.61
N ILE A 9 4.17 15.39 -4.63
CA ILE A 9 2.96 14.72 -4.18
C ILE A 9 2.14 15.84 -3.54
N GLU A 10 1.01 16.17 -4.16
CA GLU A 10 0.18 17.27 -3.67
C GLU A 10 -0.14 17.07 -2.18
N PRO A 11 -0.09 18.12 -1.35
CA PRO A 11 -0.36 18.03 0.08
C PRO A 11 -1.69 17.32 0.41
N LEU A 12 -2.67 17.48 -0.47
CA LEU A 12 -3.97 16.83 -0.39
C LEU A 12 -3.86 15.31 -0.53
N VAL A 13 -3.04 14.80 -1.45
CA VAL A 13 -2.78 13.35 -1.61
C VAL A 13 -2.12 12.78 -0.35
N LEU A 14 -1.34 13.60 0.35
CA LEU A 14 -0.57 13.25 1.55
C LEU A 14 -1.43 13.07 2.81
N GLU A 15 -2.30 14.04 3.10
CA GLU A 15 -3.28 13.98 4.20
C GLU A 15 -4.26 12.82 4.01
N ASN A 16 -4.63 12.60 2.75
CA ASN A 16 -5.60 11.62 2.33
C ASN A 16 -5.09 10.18 2.42
N ILE A 17 -3.81 9.95 2.10
CA ILE A 17 -3.19 8.64 2.24
C ILE A 17 -3.13 8.19 3.71
N LEU A 18 -3.00 9.13 4.64
CA LEU A 18 -2.99 8.82 6.08
C LEU A 18 -4.38 8.45 6.63
N ALA A 19 -5.45 8.85 5.94
CA ALA A 19 -6.83 8.61 6.37
C ALA A 19 -7.39 7.25 5.90
N VAL A 20 -6.82 6.62 4.87
CA VAL A 20 -7.39 5.40 4.27
C VAL A 20 -6.55 4.16 4.52
N GLU A 21 -7.19 3.16 5.12
CA GLU A 21 -6.61 1.86 5.42
C GLU A 21 -6.42 1.00 4.15
N LEU A 22 -5.19 0.88 3.63
CA LEU A 22 -4.87 0.11 2.42
C LEU A 22 -4.74 -1.42 2.68
N HIS A 23 -5.41 -2.25 1.87
CA HIS A 23 -5.30 -3.71 2.00
C HIS A 23 -3.90 -4.23 1.55
N PRO A 24 -3.26 -5.19 2.26
CA PRO A 24 -1.92 -5.72 1.93
C PRO A 24 -1.75 -6.27 0.51
N VAL A 25 -2.82 -6.86 -0.03
CA VAL A 25 -2.81 -7.40 -1.40
C VAL A 25 -2.85 -6.28 -2.43
N SER A 26 -3.60 -5.21 -2.15
CA SER A 26 -3.65 -4.02 -3.00
C SER A 26 -2.31 -3.31 -2.97
N PHE A 27 -1.71 -3.13 -1.79
CA PHE A 27 -0.33 -2.65 -1.62
C PHE A 27 0.67 -3.44 -2.48
N LYS A 28 0.72 -4.76 -2.30
CA LYS A 28 1.63 -5.64 -3.06
C LYS A 28 1.49 -5.42 -4.57
N LYS A 29 0.25 -5.45 -5.07
CA LYS A 29 -0.04 -5.30 -6.50
C LYS A 29 0.27 -3.89 -7.02
N ALA A 30 -0.04 -2.86 -6.23
CA ALA A 30 0.21 -1.46 -6.56
C ALA A 30 1.71 -1.20 -6.77
N TRP A 31 2.54 -1.79 -5.93
CA TRP A 31 4.00 -1.60 -5.95
C TRP A 31 4.76 -2.67 -6.74
N GLY A 32 4.06 -3.61 -7.37
CA GLY A 32 4.69 -4.69 -8.15
C GLY A 32 5.60 -5.60 -7.31
N LEU A 33 5.26 -5.80 -6.04
CA LEU A 33 6.11 -6.51 -5.09
C LEU A 33 5.86 -8.03 -5.10
N THR A 34 6.90 -8.80 -4.75
CA THR A 34 6.75 -10.20 -4.35
C THR A 34 6.02 -10.29 -3.01
N ASN A 35 5.49 -11.47 -2.67
CA ASN A 35 4.88 -11.67 -1.35
C ASN A 35 5.90 -11.43 -0.22
N GLU A 36 7.13 -11.89 -0.40
CA GLU A 36 8.24 -11.71 0.53
C GLU A 36 8.54 -10.23 0.76
N LYS A 37 8.70 -9.44 -0.32
CA LYS A 37 9.02 -8.02 -0.18
C LYS A 37 7.87 -7.23 0.43
N ALA A 38 6.62 -7.55 0.08
CA ALA A 38 5.46 -6.97 0.75
C ALA A 38 5.38 -7.37 2.23
N ALA A 39 5.73 -8.60 2.57
CA ALA A 39 5.75 -9.07 3.96
C ALA A 39 6.80 -8.32 4.78
N GLU A 40 7.99 -8.08 4.23
CA GLU A 40 9.03 -7.26 4.85
C GLU A 40 8.53 -5.84 5.12
N TYR A 41 7.94 -5.18 4.12
CA TYR A 41 7.40 -3.82 4.25
C TYR A 41 6.26 -3.68 5.24
N LEU A 42 5.48 -4.75 5.45
CA LEU A 42 4.31 -4.76 6.33
C LEU A 42 4.58 -5.44 7.67
N HIS A 43 5.80 -5.89 7.93
CA HIS A 43 6.18 -6.67 9.10
C HIS A 43 5.29 -7.90 9.34
N LEU A 44 5.00 -8.61 8.25
CA LEU A 44 4.17 -9.82 8.22
C LEU A 44 5.01 -11.05 7.83
N SER A 45 4.45 -12.25 7.98
CA SER A 45 4.96 -13.42 7.28
C SER A 45 4.47 -13.45 5.83
N GLU A 46 5.25 -14.06 4.94
CA GLU A 46 4.85 -14.22 3.54
C GLU A 46 3.50 -14.95 3.40
N GLN A 47 3.29 -15.99 4.23
CA GLN A 47 2.04 -16.75 4.27
C GLN A 47 0.84 -15.89 4.68
N ALA A 48 1.04 -14.90 5.56
CA ALA A 48 -0.02 -13.97 5.93
C ALA A 48 -0.40 -13.06 4.75
N VAL A 49 0.58 -12.59 3.97
CA VAL A 49 0.31 -11.80 2.74
C VAL A 49 -0.48 -12.63 1.72
N VAL A 50 -0.13 -13.90 1.55
CA VAL A 50 -0.88 -14.82 0.68
C VAL A 50 -2.31 -15.02 1.20
N ALA A 51 -2.47 -15.28 2.50
CA ALA A 51 -3.77 -15.49 3.17
C ALA A 51 -4.75 -14.34 2.92
N TYR A 52 -4.28 -13.09 2.97
CA TYR A 52 -5.11 -11.92 2.67
C TYR A 52 -5.65 -11.89 1.22
N GLY A 53 -4.96 -12.54 0.28
CA GLY A 53 -5.35 -12.57 -1.15
C GLY A 53 -6.26 -13.72 -1.55
N LEU A 54 -6.63 -14.59 -0.61
CA LEU A 54 -7.48 -15.74 -0.87
C LEU A 54 -8.97 -15.34 -0.90
N LYS A 55 -9.81 -16.23 -1.45
CA LYS A 55 -11.26 -16.03 -1.41
C LYS A 55 -11.78 -16.14 0.03
N PRO A 56 -12.79 -15.35 0.44
CA PRO A 56 -13.36 -15.41 1.80
C PRO A 56 -13.84 -16.79 2.25
N THR A 57 -14.20 -17.68 1.32
CA THR A 57 -14.62 -19.06 1.60
C THR A 57 -13.47 -20.01 1.91
N SER A 58 -12.22 -19.57 1.79
CA SER A 58 -11.03 -20.37 2.10
C SER A 58 -10.76 -20.42 3.60
N SER A 59 -10.40 -21.59 4.12
CA SER A 59 -9.93 -21.75 5.51
C SER A 59 -8.65 -20.98 5.83
N LYS A 60 -7.94 -20.52 4.81
CA LYS A 60 -6.72 -19.70 4.92
C LYS A 60 -6.97 -18.21 4.66
N TYR A 61 -8.21 -17.78 4.43
CA TYR A 61 -8.53 -16.37 4.26
C TYR A 61 -8.34 -15.62 5.57
N ARG A 62 -7.79 -14.40 5.48
CA ARG A 62 -7.67 -13.49 6.62
C ARG A 62 -8.17 -12.12 6.19
N ASN A 63 -8.85 -11.41 7.09
CA ASN A 63 -9.11 -9.99 6.93
C ASN A 63 -7.97 -9.22 7.62
N PRO A 64 -7.29 -8.25 6.97
CA PRO A 64 -6.22 -7.51 7.63
C PRO A 64 -6.76 -6.67 8.79
N SER A 65 -5.99 -6.63 9.87
CA SER A 65 -6.29 -5.76 11.00
C SER A 65 -6.07 -4.28 10.62
N PRO A 66 -6.72 -3.34 11.34
CA PRO A 66 -6.49 -1.90 11.16
C PRO A 66 -5.00 -1.51 11.12
N ALA A 67 -4.20 -2.05 12.05
CA ALA A 67 -2.76 -1.79 12.11
C ALA A 67 -2.01 -2.20 10.84
N VAL A 68 -2.34 -3.37 10.27
CA VAL A 68 -1.71 -3.87 9.04
C VAL A 68 -2.07 -3.01 7.84
N LYS A 69 -3.31 -2.51 7.78
CA LYS A 69 -3.73 -1.63 6.70
C LYS A 69 -3.10 -0.23 6.83
N GLY A 70 -2.97 0.28 8.05
CA GLY A 70 -2.25 1.53 8.34
C GLY A 70 -0.76 1.44 7.94
N LEU A 71 -0.10 0.31 8.21
CA LEU A 71 1.28 0.06 7.75
C LEU A 71 1.38 0.11 6.22
N ALA A 72 0.44 -0.51 5.51
CA ALA A 72 0.44 -0.49 4.05
C ALA A 72 0.25 0.91 3.46
N ALA A 73 -0.58 1.74 4.09
CA ALA A 73 -0.75 3.14 3.73
C ALA A 73 0.52 3.96 4.01
N ALA A 74 1.07 3.87 5.23
CA ALA A 74 2.28 4.58 5.63
C ALA A 74 3.50 4.21 4.76
N THR A 75 3.70 2.92 4.48
CA THR A 75 4.80 2.49 3.59
C THR A 75 4.59 2.98 2.16
N SER A 76 3.35 2.99 1.65
CA SER A 76 3.08 3.57 0.32
C SER A 76 3.46 5.05 0.28
N PHE A 77 3.14 5.80 1.33
CA PHE A 77 3.51 7.20 1.45
C PHE A 77 5.04 7.41 1.45
N ILE A 78 5.78 6.59 2.20
CA ILE A 78 7.26 6.66 2.23
C ILE A 78 7.82 6.39 0.82
N LEU A 79 7.37 5.32 0.16
CA LEU A 79 7.87 4.96 -1.17
C LEU A 79 7.58 6.06 -2.21
N LEU A 80 6.41 6.69 -2.15
CA LEU A 80 6.08 7.84 -3.00
C LEU A 80 7.02 9.01 -2.71
N SER A 81 7.25 9.34 -1.43
CA SER A 81 8.11 10.44 -0.99
C SER A 81 9.57 10.24 -1.41
N ASP A 82 10.02 8.98 -1.47
CA ASP A 82 11.33 8.58 -2.01
C ASP A 82 11.40 8.67 -3.56
N GLY A 83 10.34 9.12 -4.22
CA GLY A 83 10.24 9.26 -5.66
C GLY A 83 9.97 7.96 -6.41
N ARG A 84 9.68 6.85 -5.70
CA ARG A 84 9.22 5.63 -6.37
C ARG A 84 7.79 5.82 -6.85
N LYS A 85 7.46 5.14 -7.95
CA LYS A 85 6.12 5.17 -8.53
C LYS A 85 5.48 3.79 -8.43
N PRO A 86 4.20 3.72 -8.05
CA PRO A 86 3.45 2.47 -8.12
C PRO A 86 3.35 2.01 -9.58
N VAL A 87 3.42 0.70 -9.77
CA VAL A 87 3.20 0.05 -11.07
C VAL A 87 1.72 0.09 -11.44
N LYS A 88 0.83 0.05 -10.44
CA LYS A 88 -0.62 0.12 -10.58
C LYS A 88 -1.19 1.20 -9.65
N PRO A 89 -1.07 2.49 -10.00
CA PRO A 89 -1.56 3.60 -9.17
C PRO A 89 -3.07 3.51 -8.89
N GLU A 90 -3.84 2.87 -9.77
CA GLU A 90 -5.26 2.63 -9.57
C GLU A 90 -5.58 1.71 -8.39
N LEU A 91 -4.65 0.85 -7.96
CA LEU A 91 -4.83 0.03 -6.77
C LEU A 91 -4.49 0.79 -5.47
N LEU A 92 -4.02 2.03 -5.62
CA LEU A 92 -3.98 3.03 -4.56
C LEU A 92 -5.15 4.02 -4.70
N LYS A 93 -6.07 3.88 -5.67
CA LYS A 93 -7.24 4.77 -5.76
C LYS A 93 -8.28 4.51 -4.67
N ASP A 94 -8.39 3.29 -4.16
CA ASP A 94 -9.21 3.05 -2.95
C ASP A 94 -8.74 3.92 -1.77
N LEU A 95 -7.44 4.28 -1.77
CA LEU A 95 -6.76 5.18 -0.82
C LEU A 95 -7.13 6.68 -1.04
N LEU A 96 -7.71 7.03 -2.19
CA LEU A 96 -8.11 8.39 -2.58
C LEU A 96 -9.63 8.55 -2.78
N GLU A 97 -10.36 7.49 -3.13
CA GLU A 97 -11.81 7.50 -3.32
C GLU A 97 -12.61 7.57 -2.02
N PHE A 98 -12.00 7.30 -0.87
CA PHE A 98 -12.63 7.51 0.44
C PHE A 98 -12.76 9.00 0.84
N LEU A 99 -12.27 9.91 -0.01
CA LEU A 99 -12.11 11.34 0.28
C LEU A 99 -12.92 12.25 -0.66
N ASN A 100 -13.85 11.66 -1.40
CA ASN A 100 -14.99 12.35 -2.00
C ASN A 100 -16.28 11.92 -1.32
#